data_AF-A0A9X1RJG7-F1
#
_entry.id   AF-A0A9X1RJG7-F1
#
_cell.length_a   1.000
_cell.length_b   1.000
_cell.length_c   1.000
_cell.angle_alpha   90.00
_cell.angle_beta   90.00
_cell.angle_gamma   90.00
#
_symmetry.space_group_name_H-M   'P 1'
#
loop_
_entity.id
_entity.type
_entity.pdbx_description
1 polymer ?
#
loop_
_entity_poly.entity_id
_entity_poly.type
_entity_poly.pdbx_seq_one_letter_code
_entity_poly.pdbx_strand_id
1 'polypeptide(L)'
;MSIATTDTPKSGTKSETKFDAEAFAMNVARAMESGGKALAAYLKPRESGEVQDRPPAELAEVVKTFTSVAEYWLSDQSRASDLQTKLAKDYLDLWGSAARRMAGQEAQAAIAPSPRDKRFADPEWKSNQFFDFVMQLYLLTSKFAQELVRDAELDPATRRKAEFYVQQVTNAISPSNFVLTNPEVLRETVASSGENLARGLTMLAEDIAAGKGMLKIRQSNPDNLVVGVNMATTPGKVIYQNEMMQLIQYAPTTEKVLRTPLLIVPPWINKFYILDLKPEKSYIKWCVDQGITVFVISWVNPDKKLGAKSWEDYMKEGPLTAMDVIEKVTGEMKVHTAGYCVGGTMLATTLAWLAEKRRQRVTSATFFAAQVDFTHAGDLLVFVDEDQIAALEQDMKASGVLEGSKMAMAFNMLRSNDLIWSYVVSNYLKGQQPSAFDLLHWNSDATRMTQANHSYYLRNCYLENRLSTGTMVLDNTLLDLSKVKVPVYNLATREDHIAPAESVLYGSQFFGGPVKYVLSGSGHIAGVVNPPASNKYQYWTNDNIKNVSVAEWMKGAVEHKGSWWPDWREWLGGLDPEEVPARSVGSEALPPIEDAPGSYVRVRA
;
A
#
# COMPACT_ATOMS: atom_id res chain seq x y z
N MET A 1 2.94 -25.48 65.10
CA MET A 1 1.74 -26.04 64.39
C MET A 1 0.86 -24.84 64.07
N SER A 2 0.57 -24.42 62.86
CA SER A 2 0.62 -24.99 61.53
C SER A 2 0.87 -23.83 60.55
N ILE A 3 1.78 -23.99 59.58
CA ILE A 3 2.03 -23.00 58.53
C ILE A 3 1.06 -23.32 57.39
N ALA A 4 0.18 -22.37 57.07
CA ALA A 4 -0.73 -22.45 55.94
C ALA A 4 0.04 -22.22 54.63
N THR A 5 0.09 -23.25 53.79
CA THR A 5 0.60 -23.20 52.42
C THR A 5 -0.43 -22.58 51.49
N THR A 6 -0.02 -21.54 50.77
CA THR A 6 -0.75 -20.93 49.66
C THR A 6 -0.48 -21.73 48.38
N ASP A 7 -1.52 -22.41 47.87
CA ASP A 7 -1.50 -23.08 46.57
C ASP A 7 -1.42 -22.06 45.42
N THR A 8 -0.33 -22.14 44.66
CA THR A 8 -0.15 -21.44 43.39
C THR A 8 -0.66 -22.33 42.25
N PRO A 9 -1.36 -21.81 41.23
CA PRO A 9 -1.83 -22.63 40.12
C PRO A 9 -0.65 -23.12 39.28
N LYS A 10 -0.50 -24.45 39.16
CA LYS A 10 0.47 -25.09 38.28
C LYS A 10 0.22 -24.64 36.83
N SER A 11 1.24 -24.07 36.21
CA SER A 11 1.29 -23.82 34.77
C SER A 11 1.04 -25.14 34.02
N GLY A 12 0.14 -25.08 33.04
CA GLY A 12 -0.10 -26.20 32.13
C GLY A 12 1.20 -26.56 31.41
N THR A 13 1.66 -27.79 31.62
CA THR A 13 2.71 -28.43 30.86
C THR A 13 2.31 -28.46 29.38
N LYS A 14 3.06 -27.73 28.53
CA LYS A 14 3.03 -27.95 27.08
C LYS A 14 3.47 -29.40 26.85
N SER A 15 2.55 -30.23 26.35
CA SER A 15 2.87 -31.56 25.82
C SER A 15 4.00 -31.41 24.81
N GLU A 16 5.17 -32.01 25.06
CA GLU A 16 6.20 -32.18 24.03
C GLU A 16 5.62 -33.06 22.92
N THR A 17 5.21 -32.45 21.81
CA THR A 17 4.81 -33.17 20.60
C THR A 17 6.02 -33.94 20.07
N LYS A 18 6.07 -35.25 20.30
CA LYS A 18 7.06 -36.15 19.69
C LYS A 18 6.70 -36.37 18.22
N PHE A 19 7.71 -36.36 17.36
CA PHE A 19 7.59 -36.71 15.95
C PHE A 19 6.95 -38.11 15.79
N ASP A 20 5.96 -38.21 14.92
CA ASP A 20 5.24 -39.44 14.59
C ASP A 20 5.44 -39.76 13.10
N ALA A 21 6.09 -40.90 12.83
CA ALA A 21 6.43 -41.32 11.47
C ALA A 21 5.21 -41.72 10.64
N GLU A 22 4.16 -42.27 11.25
CA GLU A 22 2.93 -42.65 10.56
C GLU A 22 2.12 -41.40 10.20
N ALA A 23 1.98 -40.48 11.16
CA ALA A 23 1.37 -39.17 10.92
C ALA A 23 2.14 -38.40 9.83
N PHE A 24 3.47 -38.44 9.85
CA PHE A 24 4.31 -37.84 8.82
C PHE A 24 4.04 -38.42 7.43
N ALA A 25 4.00 -39.75 7.28
CA ALA A 25 3.69 -40.38 6.00
C ALA A 25 2.29 -39.97 5.48
N MET A 26 1.30 -39.92 6.36
CA MET A 26 -0.06 -39.47 6.04
C MET A 26 -0.09 -38.00 5.59
N ASN A 27 0.63 -37.12 6.30
CA ASN A 27 0.70 -35.70 5.98
C ASN A 27 1.47 -35.44 4.68
N VAL A 28 2.51 -36.22 4.37
CA VAL A 28 3.20 -36.19 3.07
C VAL A 28 2.23 -36.59 1.94
N ALA A 29 1.41 -37.62 2.13
CA ALA A 29 0.40 -38.00 1.13
C ALA A 29 -0.63 -36.88 0.90
N ARG A 30 -1.12 -36.25 1.97
CA ARG A 30 -2.02 -35.07 1.89
C ARG A 30 -1.36 -33.88 1.18
N ALA A 31 -0.09 -33.61 1.50
CA ALA A 31 0.70 -32.59 0.84
C ALA A 31 0.82 -32.86 -0.67
N MET A 32 1.09 -34.10 -1.08
CA MET A 32 1.13 -34.49 -2.50
C MET A 32 -0.23 -34.31 -3.19
N GLU A 33 -1.33 -34.70 -2.54
CA GLU A 33 -2.68 -34.50 -3.07
C GLU A 33 -3.00 -33.01 -3.28
N SER A 34 -2.75 -32.18 -2.25
CA SER A 34 -2.96 -30.73 -2.34
C SER A 34 -2.03 -30.08 -3.36
N GLY A 35 -0.78 -30.55 -3.48
CA GLY A 35 0.14 -30.15 -4.55
C GLY A 35 -0.40 -30.47 -5.95
N GLY A 36 -1.00 -31.64 -6.13
CA GLY A 36 -1.71 -32.01 -7.36
C GLY A 36 -2.89 -31.08 -7.66
N LYS A 37 -3.68 -30.71 -6.65
CA LYS A 37 -4.78 -29.74 -6.79
C LYS A 37 -4.28 -28.34 -7.16
N ALA A 38 -3.19 -27.88 -6.53
CA ALA A 38 -2.56 -26.61 -6.86
C ALA A 38 -2.08 -26.57 -8.32
N LEU A 39 -1.41 -27.64 -8.78
CA LEU A 39 -0.96 -27.76 -10.17
C LEU A 39 -2.14 -27.78 -11.14
N ALA A 40 -3.20 -28.54 -10.84
CA ALA A 40 -4.41 -28.59 -11.67
C ALA A 40 -5.11 -27.22 -11.75
N ALA A 41 -5.21 -26.50 -10.64
CA ALA A 41 -5.77 -25.15 -10.60
C ALA A 41 -4.93 -24.15 -11.42
N TYR A 42 -3.61 -24.30 -11.42
CA TYR A 42 -2.68 -23.49 -12.22
C TYR A 42 -2.76 -23.79 -13.73
N LEU A 43 -2.88 -25.06 -14.12
CA LEU A 43 -2.86 -25.48 -15.52
C LEU A 43 -4.20 -25.28 -16.24
N LYS A 44 -5.33 -25.53 -15.56
CA LYS A 44 -6.66 -25.53 -16.19
C LYS A 44 -6.99 -24.23 -16.97
N PRO A 45 -6.71 -23.02 -16.47
CA PRO A 45 -6.96 -21.78 -17.24
C PRO A 45 -6.01 -21.60 -18.45
N ARG A 46 -4.82 -22.21 -18.41
CA ARG A 46 -3.86 -22.17 -19.53
C ARG A 46 -4.26 -23.14 -20.64
N GLU A 47 -4.70 -24.34 -20.26
CA GLU A 47 -5.19 -25.34 -21.21
C GLU A 47 -6.48 -24.90 -21.92
N SER A 48 -7.37 -24.19 -21.21
CA SER A 48 -8.59 -23.62 -21.77
C SER A 48 -8.37 -22.33 -22.58
N GLY A 49 -7.15 -21.78 -22.57
CA GLY A 49 -6.81 -20.53 -23.24
C GLY A 49 -7.35 -19.27 -22.56
N GLU A 50 -7.94 -19.40 -21.36
CA GLU A 50 -8.40 -18.27 -20.53
C GLU A 50 -7.22 -17.42 -20.03
N VAL A 51 -6.06 -18.05 -19.78
CA VAL A 51 -4.80 -17.39 -19.45
C VAL A 51 -3.79 -17.63 -20.57
N GLN A 52 -3.34 -16.54 -21.20
CA GLN A 52 -2.22 -16.58 -22.14
C GLN A 52 -0.97 -16.02 -21.45
N ASP A 53 -0.01 -16.90 -21.16
CA ASP A 53 1.31 -16.47 -20.69
C ASP A 53 2.06 -15.85 -21.86
N ARG A 54 2.00 -14.52 -21.98
CA ARG A 54 2.96 -13.77 -22.79
C ARG A 54 4.24 -13.65 -21.99
N PRO A 55 5.45 -13.71 -22.61
CA PRO A 55 6.67 -13.36 -21.91
C PRO A 55 6.45 -11.98 -21.25
N PRO A 56 6.58 -11.86 -19.92
CA PRO A 56 6.28 -10.59 -19.28
C PRO A 56 7.22 -9.54 -19.86
N ALA A 57 6.69 -8.39 -20.29
CA ALA A 57 7.51 -7.23 -20.62
C ALA A 57 8.50 -6.91 -19.47
N GLU A 58 8.08 -7.19 -18.24
CA GLU A 58 8.91 -7.15 -17.04
C GLU A 58 10.17 -8.03 -17.10
N LEU A 59 10.11 -9.25 -17.67
CA LEU A 59 11.28 -10.13 -17.74
C LEU A 59 12.33 -9.57 -18.71
N ALA A 60 11.88 -9.04 -19.85
CA ALA A 60 12.78 -8.38 -20.79
C ALA A 60 13.45 -7.16 -20.14
N GLU A 61 12.70 -6.38 -19.35
CA GLU A 61 13.22 -5.21 -18.65
C GLU A 61 14.20 -5.58 -17.52
N VAL A 62 13.94 -6.66 -16.77
CA VAL A 62 14.87 -7.22 -15.78
C VAL A 62 16.18 -7.61 -16.45
N VAL A 63 16.11 -8.36 -17.57
CA VAL A 63 17.28 -8.79 -18.32
C VAL A 63 18.07 -7.59 -18.82
N LYS A 64 17.41 -6.62 -19.48
CA LYS A 64 18.03 -5.39 -19.95
C LYS A 64 18.73 -4.62 -18.83
N THR A 65 18.06 -4.46 -17.69
CA THR A 65 18.60 -3.75 -16.53
C THR A 65 19.86 -4.43 -15.98
N PHE A 66 19.83 -5.75 -15.81
CA PHE A 66 21.00 -6.50 -15.35
C PHE A 66 22.13 -6.55 -16.40
N THR A 67 21.79 -6.57 -17.69
CA THR A 67 22.79 -6.45 -18.76
C THR A 67 23.53 -5.12 -18.66
N SER A 68 22.86 -3.99 -18.43
CA SER A 68 23.53 -2.69 -18.26
C SER A 68 24.49 -2.67 -17.06
N VAL A 69 24.10 -3.27 -15.93
CA VAL A 69 24.98 -3.43 -14.76
C VAL A 69 26.20 -4.30 -15.12
N ALA A 70 25.97 -5.42 -15.80
CA ALA A 70 27.03 -6.35 -16.20
C ALA A 70 27.99 -5.71 -17.20
N GLU A 71 27.50 -4.99 -18.20
CA GLU A 71 28.31 -4.26 -19.18
C GLU A 71 29.21 -3.22 -18.52
N TYR A 72 28.70 -2.46 -17.55
CA TYR A 72 29.54 -1.53 -16.79
C TYR A 72 30.73 -2.25 -16.14
N TRP A 73 30.49 -3.35 -15.41
CA TRP A 73 31.57 -4.05 -14.70
C TRP A 73 32.49 -4.86 -15.60
N LEU A 74 31.99 -5.45 -16.69
CA LEU A 74 32.74 -6.33 -17.59
C LEU A 74 33.45 -5.58 -18.72
N SER A 75 33.11 -4.31 -18.97
CA SER A 75 33.79 -3.48 -19.98
C SER A 75 35.22 -3.09 -19.59
N ASP A 76 35.63 -3.32 -18.34
CA ASP A 76 36.97 -3.02 -17.84
C ASP A 76 37.52 -4.18 -17.02
N GLN A 77 38.67 -4.67 -17.44
CA GLN A 77 39.33 -5.83 -16.84
C GLN A 77 39.79 -5.57 -15.39
N SER A 78 40.15 -4.33 -15.04
CA SER A 78 40.54 -3.96 -13.68
C SER A 78 39.33 -4.00 -12.74
N ARG A 79 38.21 -3.39 -13.14
CA ARG A 79 36.95 -3.42 -12.39
C ARG A 79 36.44 -4.85 -12.18
N ALA A 80 36.47 -5.68 -13.22
CA ALA A 80 36.09 -7.09 -13.12
C ALA A 80 36.99 -7.89 -12.16
N SER A 81 38.31 -7.66 -12.21
CA SER A 81 39.28 -8.32 -11.32
C SER A 81 39.11 -7.89 -9.86
N ASP A 82 38.84 -6.61 -9.61
CA ASP A 82 38.60 -6.06 -8.28
C ASP A 82 37.34 -6.67 -7.64
N LEU A 83 36.26 -6.82 -8.42
CA LEU A 83 35.05 -7.51 -7.96
C LEU A 83 35.31 -8.95 -7.55
N GLN A 84 36.01 -9.72 -8.39
CA GLN A 84 36.35 -11.11 -8.09
C GLN A 84 37.19 -11.20 -6.82
N THR A 85 38.17 -10.31 -6.65
CA THR A 85 39.04 -10.28 -5.47
C THR A 85 38.26 -9.94 -4.21
N LYS A 86 37.37 -8.93 -4.27
CA LYS A 86 36.53 -8.52 -3.15
C LYS A 86 35.58 -9.64 -2.71
N LEU A 87 34.85 -10.24 -3.66
CA LEU A 87 33.92 -11.33 -3.36
C LEU A 87 34.64 -12.58 -2.82
N ALA A 88 35.79 -12.94 -3.42
CA ALA A 88 36.60 -14.07 -2.97
C ALA A 88 37.09 -13.85 -1.54
N LYS A 89 37.57 -12.64 -1.22
CA LYS A 89 38.00 -12.28 0.13
C LYS A 89 36.85 -12.41 1.14
N ASP A 90 35.70 -11.82 0.87
CA ASP A 90 34.55 -11.86 1.77
C ASP A 90 34.08 -13.29 2.04
N TYR A 91 34.09 -14.16 1.02
CA TYR A 91 33.77 -15.57 1.20
C TYR A 91 34.86 -16.34 1.96
N LEU A 92 36.15 -16.10 1.68
CA LEU A 92 37.24 -16.71 2.44
C LEU A 92 37.19 -16.32 3.93
N ASP A 93 36.87 -15.06 4.23
CA ASP A 93 36.70 -14.56 5.59
C ASP A 93 35.51 -15.25 6.29
N LEU A 94 34.38 -15.45 5.59
CA LEU A 94 33.25 -16.23 6.09
C LEU A 94 33.63 -17.68 6.38
N TRP A 95 34.26 -18.37 5.42
CA TRP A 95 34.71 -19.76 5.61
C TRP A 95 35.69 -19.88 6.78
N GLY A 96 36.63 -18.95 6.91
CA GLY A 96 37.59 -18.90 8.01
C GLY A 96 36.97 -18.61 9.38
N SER A 97 35.91 -17.78 9.43
CA SER A 97 35.15 -17.55 10.67
C SER A 97 34.32 -18.78 11.05
N ALA A 98 33.61 -19.37 10.09
CA ALA A 98 32.80 -20.57 10.30
C ALA A 98 33.63 -21.77 10.75
N ALA A 99 34.81 -22.01 10.14
CA ALA A 99 35.72 -23.08 10.54
C ALA A 99 36.22 -22.90 11.99
N ARG A 100 36.55 -21.67 12.40
CA ARG A 100 36.97 -21.36 13.78
C ARG A 100 35.84 -21.59 14.79
N ARG A 101 34.61 -21.16 14.46
CA ARG A 101 33.44 -21.38 15.32
C ARG A 101 33.08 -22.86 15.44
N MET A 102 33.15 -23.63 14.36
CA MET A 102 32.97 -25.09 14.41
C MET A 102 34.04 -25.77 15.26
N ALA A 103 35.26 -25.24 15.31
CA ALA A 103 36.33 -25.70 16.20
C ALA A 103 36.16 -25.24 17.67
N GLY A 104 35.04 -24.60 18.03
CA GLY A 104 34.76 -24.12 19.38
C GLY A 104 35.48 -22.84 19.78
N GLN A 105 36.09 -22.13 18.82
CA GLN A 105 36.77 -20.85 19.07
C GLN A 105 35.79 -19.68 18.94
N GLU A 106 36.01 -18.62 19.71
CA GLU A 106 35.33 -17.35 19.48
C GLU A 106 35.84 -16.71 18.18
N ALA A 107 34.93 -16.47 17.23
CA ALA A 107 35.22 -15.70 16.04
C ALA A 107 34.09 -14.69 15.79
N GLN A 108 34.45 -13.48 15.37
CA GLN A 108 33.49 -12.46 15.01
C GLN A 108 32.74 -12.87 13.73
N ALA A 109 31.44 -12.57 13.67
CA ALA A 109 30.64 -12.83 12.47
C ALA A 109 31.15 -11.93 11.32
N ALA A 110 31.21 -12.47 10.11
CA ALA A 110 31.62 -11.69 8.94
C ALA A 110 30.60 -10.59 8.62
N ILE A 111 29.32 -10.86 8.89
CA ILE A 111 28.23 -9.91 8.76
C ILE A 111 27.09 -10.26 9.74
N ALA A 112 26.26 -9.29 10.09
CA ALA A 112 25.06 -9.49 10.91
C ALA A 112 23.83 -8.90 10.22
N PRO A 113 22.63 -9.49 10.43
CA PRO A 113 21.40 -8.94 9.88
C PRO A 113 21.08 -7.59 10.52
N SER A 114 20.38 -6.74 9.78
CA SER A 114 19.82 -5.50 10.33
C SER A 114 18.89 -5.82 11.52
N PRO A 115 18.91 -5.04 12.62
CA PRO A 115 17.95 -5.20 13.72
C PRO A 115 16.48 -5.07 13.29
N ARG A 116 16.22 -4.46 12.13
CA ARG A 116 14.88 -4.31 11.55
C ARG A 116 14.43 -5.53 10.72
N ASP A 117 15.35 -6.42 10.34
CA ASP A 117 15.04 -7.61 9.55
C ASP A 117 14.53 -8.75 10.44
N LYS A 118 13.20 -8.87 10.52
CA LYS A 118 12.55 -9.86 11.38
C LYS A 118 12.70 -11.31 10.90
N ARG A 119 13.15 -11.55 9.66
CA ARG A 119 13.35 -12.91 9.13
C ARG A 119 14.37 -13.69 9.94
N PHE A 120 15.38 -12.99 10.46
CA PHE A 120 16.51 -13.56 11.20
C PHE A 120 16.37 -13.35 12.72
N ALA A 121 15.14 -13.23 13.23
CA ALA A 121 14.87 -12.96 14.64
C ALA A 121 14.96 -14.21 15.55
N ASP A 122 14.74 -15.42 15.01
CA ASP A 122 14.85 -16.65 15.79
C ASP A 122 16.31 -16.82 16.28
N PRO A 123 16.55 -17.09 17.57
CA PRO A 123 17.90 -17.24 18.13
C PRO A 123 18.74 -18.32 17.43
N GLU A 124 18.10 -19.33 16.82
CA GLU A 124 18.78 -20.44 16.15
C GLU A 124 19.55 -19.99 14.90
N TRP A 125 19.21 -18.84 14.31
CA TRP A 125 20.03 -18.20 13.27
C TRP A 125 21.44 -17.84 13.74
N LYS A 126 21.67 -17.71 15.05
CA LYS A 126 22.98 -17.37 15.63
C LYS A 126 23.58 -18.51 16.44
N SER A 127 22.76 -19.33 17.10
CA SER A 127 23.27 -20.41 17.96
C SER A 127 23.63 -21.68 17.18
N ASN A 128 23.05 -21.91 16.01
CA ASN A 128 23.32 -23.07 15.17
C ASN A 128 24.28 -22.71 14.02
N GLN A 129 25.42 -23.41 13.94
CA GLN A 129 26.50 -23.11 13.00
C GLN A 129 26.08 -23.21 11.52
N PHE A 130 25.17 -24.13 11.19
CA PHE A 130 24.68 -24.26 9.82
C PHE A 130 23.84 -23.06 9.40
N PHE A 131 22.84 -22.69 10.22
CA PHE A 131 21.96 -21.56 9.94
C PHE A 131 22.70 -20.22 9.97
N ASP A 132 23.64 -20.06 10.90
CA ASP A 132 24.52 -18.88 10.98
C ASP A 132 25.36 -18.72 9.71
N PHE A 133 25.98 -19.80 9.23
CA PHE A 133 26.75 -19.78 7.98
C PHE A 133 25.89 -19.41 6.76
N VAL A 134 24.74 -20.07 6.59
CA VAL A 134 23.84 -19.83 5.45
C VAL A 134 23.28 -18.41 5.47
N MET A 135 22.91 -17.89 6.65
CA MET A 135 22.48 -16.50 6.82
C MET A 135 23.59 -15.53 6.44
N GLN A 136 24.82 -15.72 6.94
CA GLN A 136 25.92 -14.81 6.63
C GLN A 136 26.32 -14.86 5.16
N LEU A 137 26.32 -16.05 4.53
CA LEU A 137 26.53 -16.21 3.10
C LEU A 137 25.50 -15.38 2.32
N TYR A 138 24.21 -15.54 2.63
CA TYR A 138 23.13 -14.77 2.03
C TYR A 138 23.31 -13.26 2.20
N LEU A 139 23.63 -12.79 3.40
CA LEU A 139 23.81 -11.38 3.71
C LEU A 139 25.00 -10.78 2.95
N LEU A 140 26.12 -11.50 2.85
CA LEU A 140 27.28 -11.08 2.07
C LEU A 140 26.96 -11.01 0.57
N THR A 141 26.33 -12.05 0.01
CA THR A 141 25.93 -12.05 -1.40
C THR A 141 24.93 -10.93 -1.71
N SER A 142 23.97 -10.69 -0.82
CA SER A 142 22.97 -9.63 -0.98
C SER A 142 23.59 -8.24 -0.91
N LYS A 143 24.49 -8.01 0.05
CA LYS A 143 25.27 -6.78 0.16
C LYS A 143 26.11 -6.56 -1.10
N PHE A 144 26.82 -7.58 -1.56
CA PHE A 144 27.63 -7.50 -2.76
C PHE A 144 26.78 -7.15 -4.00
N ALA A 145 25.63 -7.79 -4.18
CA ALA A 145 24.72 -7.49 -5.28
C ALA A 145 24.18 -6.05 -5.24
N GLN A 146 23.87 -5.52 -4.06
CA GLN A 146 23.48 -4.12 -3.89
C GLN A 146 24.63 -3.16 -4.21
N GLU A 147 25.85 -3.48 -3.78
CA GLU A 147 27.05 -2.68 -4.07
C GLU A 147 27.39 -2.67 -5.57
N LEU A 148 27.18 -3.79 -6.29
CA LEU A 148 27.35 -3.83 -7.75
C LEU A 148 26.50 -2.78 -8.47
N VAL A 149 25.25 -2.59 -8.02
CA VAL A 149 24.37 -1.59 -8.62
C VAL A 149 24.72 -0.18 -8.16
N ARG A 150 24.95 -0.01 -6.85
CA ARG A 150 25.25 1.31 -6.26
C ARG A 150 26.55 1.90 -6.80
N ASP A 151 27.56 1.08 -7.02
CA ASP A 151 28.91 1.54 -7.42
C ASP A 151 29.08 1.54 -8.96
N ALA A 152 28.06 1.12 -9.72
CA ALA A 152 28.05 1.24 -11.17
C ALA A 152 27.78 2.69 -11.63
N GLU A 153 28.40 3.18 -12.71
CA GLU A 153 28.05 4.47 -13.31
C GLU A 153 26.90 4.27 -14.30
N LEU A 154 25.69 4.28 -13.78
CA LEU A 154 24.44 4.19 -14.53
C LEU A 154 23.67 5.50 -14.41
N ASP A 155 22.82 5.77 -15.40
CA ASP A 155 21.84 6.85 -15.30
C ASP A 155 20.88 6.58 -14.11
N PRO A 156 20.30 7.63 -13.51
CA PRO A 156 19.49 7.47 -12.30
C PRO A 156 18.29 6.52 -12.44
N ALA A 157 17.65 6.47 -13.61
CA ALA A 157 16.48 5.64 -13.84
C ALA A 157 16.87 4.15 -13.91
N THR A 158 17.90 3.81 -14.70
CA THR A 158 18.42 2.45 -14.80
C THR A 158 18.94 1.95 -13.46
N ARG A 159 19.68 2.79 -12.71
CA ARG A 159 20.15 2.44 -11.36
C ARG A 159 18.99 2.09 -10.44
N ARG A 160 17.94 2.91 -10.42
CA ARG A 160 16.77 2.68 -9.56
C ARG A 160 16.07 1.36 -9.89
N LYS A 161 15.88 1.06 -11.19
CA LYS A 161 15.34 -0.23 -11.63
C LYS A 161 16.23 -1.39 -11.19
N ALA A 162 17.55 -1.25 -11.34
CA ALA A 162 18.51 -2.27 -10.95
C ALA A 162 18.49 -2.54 -9.43
N GLU A 163 18.46 -1.49 -8.62
CA GLU A 163 18.37 -1.61 -7.15
C GLU A 163 17.08 -2.33 -6.75
N PHE A 164 15.97 -1.97 -7.38
CA PHE A 164 14.69 -2.62 -7.17
C PHE A 164 14.73 -4.10 -7.53
N TYR A 165 15.19 -4.48 -8.73
CA TYR A 165 15.21 -5.88 -9.16
C TYR A 165 16.21 -6.72 -8.37
N VAL A 166 17.38 -6.18 -8.00
CA VAL A 166 18.30 -6.85 -7.07
C VAL A 166 17.62 -7.10 -5.73
N GLN A 167 16.86 -6.14 -5.21
CA GLN A 167 16.11 -6.34 -3.98
C GLN A 167 15.04 -7.44 -4.13
N GLN A 168 14.35 -7.54 -5.27
CA GLN A 168 13.38 -8.61 -5.51
C GLN A 168 14.04 -10.00 -5.53
N VAL A 169 15.15 -10.14 -6.26
CA VAL A 169 15.88 -11.41 -6.38
C VAL A 169 16.46 -11.82 -5.03
N THR A 170 17.13 -10.90 -4.32
CA THR A 170 17.69 -11.16 -3.00
C THR A 170 16.62 -11.45 -1.95
N ASN A 171 15.43 -10.86 -2.04
CA ASN A 171 14.31 -11.26 -1.18
C ASN A 171 13.82 -12.68 -1.49
N ALA A 172 13.75 -13.05 -2.77
CA ALA A 172 13.27 -14.36 -3.19
C ALA A 172 14.17 -15.51 -2.76
N ILE A 173 15.49 -15.35 -2.90
CA ILE A 173 16.47 -16.39 -2.55
C ILE A 173 16.84 -16.40 -1.06
N SER A 174 16.15 -15.63 -0.21
CA SER A 174 16.42 -15.59 1.22
C SER A 174 16.32 -17.00 1.82
N PRO A 175 17.29 -17.44 2.64
CA PRO A 175 17.25 -18.78 3.25
C PRO A 175 16.06 -18.95 4.20
N SER A 176 15.45 -17.85 4.67
CA SER A 176 14.22 -17.89 5.45
C SER A 176 13.00 -18.36 4.66
N ASN A 177 13.06 -18.41 3.32
CA ASN A 177 11.94 -18.79 2.46
C ASN A 177 11.87 -20.30 2.17
N PHE A 178 12.77 -21.11 2.73
CA PHE A 178 12.83 -22.56 2.43
C PHE A 178 12.86 -23.39 3.70
N VAL A 179 12.17 -24.53 3.69
CA VAL A 179 12.03 -25.42 4.85
C VAL A 179 13.37 -25.84 5.44
N LEU A 180 14.32 -26.27 4.61
CA LEU A 180 15.60 -26.82 5.06
C LEU A 180 16.60 -25.79 5.58
N THR A 181 16.41 -24.51 5.24
CA THR A 181 17.31 -23.42 5.62
C THR A 181 16.67 -22.44 6.60
N ASN A 182 15.41 -22.66 6.99
CA ASN A 182 14.72 -21.87 7.99
C ASN A 182 14.55 -22.69 9.28
N PRO A 183 15.21 -22.31 10.40
CA PRO A 183 15.16 -23.08 11.64
C PRO A 183 13.75 -23.19 12.21
N GLU A 184 12.97 -22.11 12.15
CA GLU A 184 11.62 -22.08 12.72
C GLU A 184 10.67 -23.00 11.94
N VAL A 185 10.71 -22.94 10.61
CA VAL A 185 9.89 -23.79 9.74
C VAL A 185 10.31 -25.25 9.85
N LEU A 186 11.61 -25.55 9.89
CA LEU A 186 12.11 -26.91 10.06
C LEU A 186 11.64 -27.49 11.40
N ARG A 187 11.79 -26.73 12.48
CA ARG A 187 11.35 -27.11 13.83
C ARG A 187 9.84 -27.36 13.88
N GLU A 188 9.03 -26.48 13.30
CA GLU A 188 7.57 -26.65 13.19
C GLU A 188 7.21 -27.89 12.37
N THR A 189 7.94 -28.15 11.27
CA THR A 189 7.71 -29.32 10.41
C THR A 189 7.96 -30.63 11.16
N VAL A 190 9.04 -30.68 11.95
CA VAL A 190 9.34 -31.86 12.79
C VAL A 190 8.32 -31.97 13.93
N ALA A 191 8.02 -30.87 14.63
CA ALA A 191 7.11 -30.87 15.78
C ALA A 191 5.66 -31.22 15.40
N SER A 192 5.22 -30.85 14.20
CA SER A 192 3.88 -31.15 13.68
C SER A 192 3.84 -32.41 12.80
N SER A 193 4.94 -33.18 12.72
CA SER A 193 5.04 -34.34 11.82
C SER A 193 4.55 -34.03 10.39
N GLY A 194 5.00 -32.89 9.84
CA GLY A 194 4.68 -32.43 8.48
C GLY A 194 3.27 -31.86 8.27
N GLU A 195 2.44 -31.77 9.31
CA GLU A 195 1.07 -31.28 9.20
C GLU A 195 1.01 -29.81 8.72
N ASN A 196 1.95 -28.98 9.17
CA ASN A 196 2.10 -27.59 8.72
C ASN A 196 2.19 -27.46 7.19
N LEU A 197 2.97 -28.33 6.53
CA LEU A 197 3.14 -28.32 5.08
C LEU A 197 1.88 -28.83 4.36
N ALA A 198 1.21 -29.84 4.91
CA ALA A 198 -0.04 -30.34 4.35
C ALA A 198 -1.15 -29.27 4.39
N ARG A 199 -1.29 -28.56 5.52
CA ARG A 199 -2.20 -27.40 5.63
C ARG A 199 -1.79 -26.30 4.67
N GLY A 200 -0.51 -25.95 4.63
CA GLY A 200 0.00 -24.88 3.78
C GLY A 200 -0.19 -25.12 2.28
N LEU A 201 0.02 -26.35 1.79
CA LEU A 201 -0.25 -26.70 0.39
C LEU A 201 -1.74 -26.72 0.06
N THR A 202 -2.59 -27.03 1.04
CA THR A 202 -4.06 -26.91 0.88
C THR A 202 -4.45 -25.45 0.68
N MET A 203 -3.91 -24.55 1.52
CA MET A 203 -4.10 -23.11 1.38
C MET A 203 -3.55 -22.58 0.04
N LEU A 204 -2.40 -23.09 -0.41
CA LEU A 204 -1.83 -22.74 -1.71
C LEU A 204 -2.77 -23.13 -2.87
N ALA A 205 -3.32 -24.34 -2.84
CA ALA A 205 -4.24 -24.83 -3.85
C ALA A 205 -5.54 -23.99 -3.90
N GLU A 206 -6.09 -23.67 -2.72
CA GLU A 206 -7.24 -22.77 -2.58
C GLU A 206 -6.94 -21.37 -3.14
N ASP A 207 -5.76 -20.82 -2.87
CA ASP A 207 -5.37 -19.46 -3.29
C ASP A 207 -5.11 -19.36 -4.80
N ILE A 208 -4.56 -20.42 -5.43
CA ILE A 208 -4.44 -20.50 -6.90
C ILE A 208 -5.83 -20.63 -7.53
N ALA A 209 -6.71 -21.45 -6.95
CA ALA A 209 -8.08 -21.59 -7.44
C ALA A 209 -8.86 -20.27 -7.32
N ALA A 210 -8.74 -19.58 -6.18
CA ALA A 210 -9.35 -18.27 -5.94
C ALA A 210 -8.82 -17.18 -6.88
N GLY A 211 -7.54 -17.26 -7.27
CA GLY A 211 -6.92 -16.40 -8.28
C GLY A 211 -7.12 -16.86 -9.73
N LYS A 212 -7.98 -17.86 -9.97
CA LYS A 212 -8.30 -18.39 -11.32
C LYS A 212 -7.04 -18.80 -12.09
N GLY A 213 -6.14 -19.54 -11.44
CA GLY A 213 -4.89 -20.04 -12.04
C GLY A 213 -3.67 -19.14 -11.83
N MET A 214 -3.85 -17.99 -11.17
CA MET A 214 -2.78 -17.16 -10.63
C MET A 214 -2.77 -17.27 -9.11
N LEU A 215 -1.59 -17.21 -8.49
CA LEU A 215 -1.49 -17.24 -7.03
C LEU A 215 -2.02 -15.94 -6.43
N LYS A 216 -3.18 -15.99 -5.76
CA LYS A 216 -3.71 -14.88 -4.95
C LYS A 216 -3.34 -15.08 -3.49
N ILE A 217 -2.21 -14.52 -3.06
CA ILE A 217 -1.72 -14.68 -1.68
C ILE A 217 -2.76 -14.15 -0.68
N ARG A 218 -3.25 -15.03 0.21
CA ARG A 218 -4.13 -14.60 1.30
C ARG A 218 -3.36 -13.78 2.34
N GLN A 219 -3.77 -12.54 2.55
CA GLN A 219 -3.14 -11.62 3.53
C GLN A 219 -4.03 -11.35 4.75
N SER A 220 -5.31 -11.72 4.69
CA SER A 220 -6.26 -11.55 5.80
C SER A 220 -7.29 -12.67 5.75
N ASN A 221 -7.76 -13.12 6.91
CA ASN A 221 -8.94 -13.98 6.97
C ASN A 221 -10.19 -13.10 6.77
N PRO A 222 -11.00 -13.30 5.71
CA PRO A 222 -12.24 -12.55 5.49
C PRO A 222 -13.33 -12.87 6.51
N ASP A 223 -13.20 -13.97 7.26
CA ASP A 223 -14.13 -14.33 8.32
C ASP A 223 -14.20 -13.19 9.34
N ASN A 224 -15.38 -12.60 9.49
CA ASN A 224 -15.65 -11.42 10.32
C ASN A 224 -15.11 -10.07 9.78
N LEU A 225 -14.87 -9.91 8.48
CA LEU A 225 -14.63 -8.61 7.83
C LEU A 225 -15.58 -8.46 6.64
N VAL A 226 -16.77 -7.93 6.91
CA VAL A 226 -17.89 -7.77 5.97
C VAL A 226 -18.29 -6.30 5.91
N VAL A 227 -18.06 -5.70 4.74
CA VAL A 227 -18.39 -4.30 4.44
C VAL A 227 -19.89 -4.05 4.58
N GLY A 228 -20.25 -3.08 5.41
CA GLY A 228 -21.63 -2.73 5.78
C GLY A 228 -22.21 -3.54 6.95
N VAL A 229 -21.48 -4.50 7.51
CA VAL A 229 -21.91 -5.27 8.69
C VAL A 229 -21.00 -5.00 9.88
N ASN A 230 -19.69 -5.10 9.70
CA ASN A 230 -18.71 -4.86 10.76
C ASN A 230 -17.45 -4.09 10.27
N MET A 231 -17.51 -3.60 9.05
CA MET A 231 -16.63 -2.58 8.48
C MET A 231 -17.48 -1.56 7.73
N ALA A 232 -17.05 -0.30 7.59
CA ALA A 232 -17.82 0.76 6.92
C ALA A 232 -19.24 0.91 7.50
N THR A 233 -19.33 0.92 8.83
CA THR A 233 -20.59 0.89 9.57
C THR A 233 -21.02 2.25 10.10
N THR A 234 -20.38 3.34 9.68
CA THR A 234 -20.81 4.68 10.12
C THR A 234 -22.20 4.96 9.55
N PRO A 235 -23.21 5.29 10.38
CA PRO A 235 -24.57 5.50 9.90
C PRO A 235 -24.64 6.64 8.86
N GLY A 236 -25.31 6.37 7.74
CA GLY A 236 -25.44 7.30 6.63
C GLY A 236 -26.34 6.72 5.55
N LYS A 237 -26.58 7.49 4.49
CA LYS A 237 -27.36 7.02 3.33
C LYS A 237 -26.74 7.51 2.03
N VAL A 238 -26.90 6.72 0.98
CA VAL A 238 -26.66 7.16 -0.39
C VAL A 238 -27.77 8.12 -0.77
N ILE A 239 -27.43 9.36 -1.13
CA ILE A 239 -28.40 10.42 -1.47
C ILE A 239 -28.38 10.78 -2.96
N TYR A 240 -27.39 10.28 -3.69
CA TYR A 240 -27.26 10.46 -5.13
C TYR A 240 -26.45 9.32 -5.73
N GLN A 241 -26.76 8.96 -6.96
CA GLN A 241 -26.03 7.95 -7.72
C GLN A 241 -26.01 8.32 -9.21
N ASN A 242 -24.84 8.16 -9.84
CA ASN A 242 -24.68 8.11 -11.29
C ASN A 242 -23.87 6.87 -11.69
N GLU A 243 -23.44 6.79 -12.95
CA GLU A 243 -22.67 5.65 -13.44
C GLU A 243 -21.32 5.47 -12.73
N MET A 244 -20.71 6.57 -12.28
CA MET A 244 -19.34 6.58 -11.73
C MET A 244 -19.29 6.55 -10.21
N MET A 245 -20.29 7.06 -9.51
CA MET A 245 -20.29 7.17 -8.05
C MET A 245 -21.66 7.03 -7.41
N GLN A 246 -21.62 6.62 -6.13
CA GLN A 246 -22.65 6.91 -5.14
C GLN A 246 -22.13 7.99 -4.19
N LEU A 247 -22.93 9.02 -3.93
CA LEU A 247 -22.62 10.03 -2.91
C LEU A 247 -23.32 9.67 -1.60
N ILE A 248 -22.52 9.43 -0.57
CA ILE A 248 -23.01 9.10 0.77
C ILE A 248 -23.02 10.36 1.62
N GLN A 249 -24.12 10.65 2.30
CA GLN A 249 -24.19 11.61 3.39
C GLN A 249 -24.32 10.86 4.71
N TYR A 250 -23.45 11.16 5.68
CA TYR A 250 -23.49 10.51 6.99
C TYR A 250 -24.46 11.21 7.95
N ALA A 251 -25.09 10.42 8.81
CA ALA A 251 -26.03 10.93 9.80
C ALA A 251 -25.27 11.68 10.91
N PRO A 252 -25.72 12.90 11.30
CA PRO A 252 -25.04 13.67 12.33
C PRO A 252 -25.12 12.99 13.70
N THR A 253 -24.07 13.12 14.51
CA THR A 253 -24.03 12.63 15.90
C THR A 253 -23.97 13.78 16.93
N THR A 254 -24.09 15.02 16.48
CA THR A 254 -24.10 16.25 17.29
C THR A 254 -25.34 17.08 16.98
N GLU A 255 -25.74 17.97 17.90
CA GLU A 255 -26.91 18.86 17.69
C GLU A 255 -26.63 20.00 16.69
N LYS A 256 -25.38 20.45 16.64
CA LYS A 256 -24.88 21.47 15.72
C LYS A 256 -23.72 20.93 14.91
N VAL A 257 -23.57 21.45 13.71
CA VAL A 257 -22.51 21.11 12.76
C VAL A 257 -21.93 22.37 12.14
N LEU A 258 -20.70 22.29 11.63
CA LEU A 258 -20.14 23.36 10.79
C LEU A 258 -21.08 23.67 9.62
N ARG A 259 -21.20 24.96 9.33
CA ARG A 259 -21.97 25.45 8.20
C ARG A 259 -21.40 24.90 6.91
N THR A 260 -20.11 25.09 6.62
CA THR A 260 -19.50 24.51 5.43
C THR A 260 -19.31 22.99 5.60
N PRO A 261 -19.95 22.14 4.76
CA PRO A 261 -19.82 20.69 4.86
C PRO A 261 -18.48 20.20 4.28
N LEU A 262 -18.13 18.95 4.59
CA LEU A 262 -16.92 18.29 4.08
C LEU A 262 -17.26 17.29 2.97
N LEU A 263 -16.65 17.45 1.80
CA LEU A 263 -16.65 16.48 0.70
C LEU A 263 -15.33 15.70 0.67
N ILE A 264 -15.41 14.38 0.81
CA ILE A 264 -14.26 13.48 0.72
C ILE A 264 -14.25 12.81 -0.67
N VAL A 265 -13.11 12.95 -1.35
CA VAL A 265 -12.78 12.33 -2.65
C VAL A 265 -11.72 11.23 -2.39
N PRO A 266 -12.15 9.99 -2.08
CA PRO A 266 -11.24 8.88 -1.83
C PRO A 266 -10.59 8.39 -3.13
N PRO A 267 -9.54 7.55 -3.05
CA PRO A 267 -9.03 6.87 -4.23
C PRO A 267 -10.06 5.89 -4.79
N TRP A 268 -10.02 5.68 -6.11
CA TRP A 268 -10.70 4.55 -6.77
C TRP A 268 -9.75 3.36 -6.99
N ILE A 269 -8.46 3.52 -6.67
CA ILE A 269 -7.53 2.41 -6.48
C ILE A 269 -7.78 1.89 -5.06
N ASN A 270 -8.39 0.71 -4.97
CA ASN A 270 -9.10 0.20 -3.79
C ASN A 270 -10.31 1.07 -3.41
N LYS A 271 -10.97 0.75 -2.30
CA LYS A 271 -12.30 1.29 -1.95
C LYS A 271 -12.25 2.36 -0.87
N PHE A 272 -13.28 3.21 -0.80
CA PHE A 272 -13.29 4.36 0.11
C PHE A 272 -13.20 4.01 1.61
N TYR A 273 -13.62 2.80 1.99
CA TYR A 273 -13.77 2.42 3.40
C TYR A 273 -12.45 2.32 4.17
N ILE A 274 -11.32 2.60 3.54
CA ILE A 274 -10.06 2.88 4.26
C ILE A 274 -10.20 4.04 5.25
N LEU A 275 -11.09 4.99 4.96
CA LEU A 275 -11.42 6.12 5.87
C LEU A 275 -12.59 5.79 6.82
N ASP A 276 -13.20 4.61 6.68
CA ASP A 276 -14.31 4.12 7.52
C ASP A 276 -14.15 2.62 7.78
N LEU A 277 -13.03 2.20 8.38
CA LEU A 277 -12.75 0.79 8.64
C LEU A 277 -13.69 0.23 9.73
N LYS A 278 -13.20 0.11 10.96
CA LYS A 278 -14.01 -0.17 12.14
C LYS A 278 -14.34 1.15 12.85
N PRO A 279 -15.38 1.22 13.69
CA PRO A 279 -15.75 2.45 14.40
C PRO A 279 -14.57 3.13 15.12
N GLU A 280 -13.66 2.35 15.71
CA GLU A 280 -12.50 2.87 16.44
C GLU A 280 -11.39 3.41 15.51
N LYS A 281 -11.45 3.06 14.22
CA LYS A 281 -10.50 3.44 13.17
C LYS A 281 -11.16 4.19 12.01
N SER A 282 -12.31 4.82 12.25
CA SER A 282 -13.03 5.56 11.23
C SER A 282 -12.76 7.05 11.34
N TYR A 283 -12.07 7.59 10.33
CA TYR A 283 -11.88 9.03 10.18
C TYR A 283 -13.22 9.72 9.87
N ILE A 284 -14.06 9.08 9.07
CA ILE A 284 -15.40 9.58 8.72
C ILE A 284 -16.27 9.70 9.97
N LYS A 285 -16.37 8.63 10.78
CA LYS A 285 -17.10 8.66 12.04
C LYS A 285 -16.57 9.76 12.95
N TRP A 286 -15.25 9.86 13.08
CA TRP A 286 -14.62 10.88 13.91
C TRP A 286 -15.00 12.29 13.43
N CYS A 287 -14.96 12.58 12.13
CA CYS A 287 -15.39 13.88 11.59
C CYS A 287 -16.85 14.20 11.92
N VAL A 288 -17.75 13.22 11.78
CA VAL A 288 -19.17 13.36 12.15
C VAL A 288 -19.30 13.68 13.64
N ASP A 289 -18.56 12.96 14.51
CA ASP A 289 -18.52 13.19 15.96
C ASP A 289 -17.90 14.56 16.33
N GLN A 290 -17.12 15.18 15.43
CA GLN A 290 -16.58 16.54 15.59
C GLN A 290 -17.53 17.65 15.08
N GLY A 291 -18.78 17.31 14.78
CA GLY A 291 -19.79 18.25 14.30
C GLY A 291 -19.55 18.70 12.87
N ILE A 292 -19.17 17.79 11.98
CA ILE A 292 -19.00 18.09 10.55
C ILE A 292 -20.08 17.32 9.78
N THR A 293 -20.79 17.99 8.87
CA THR A 293 -21.62 17.28 7.87
C THR A 293 -20.68 16.66 6.84
N VAL A 294 -20.58 15.34 6.79
CA VAL A 294 -19.64 14.62 5.93
C VAL A 294 -20.35 13.99 4.73
N PHE A 295 -19.79 14.21 3.55
CA PHE A 295 -20.13 13.55 2.31
C PHE A 295 -18.92 12.78 1.76
N VAL A 296 -19.13 11.57 1.26
CA VAL A 296 -18.07 10.75 0.66
C VAL A 296 -18.51 10.24 -0.70
N ILE A 297 -17.62 10.34 -1.69
CA ILE A 297 -17.77 9.69 -2.99
C ILE A 297 -17.42 8.21 -2.85
N SER A 298 -18.37 7.31 -3.07
CA SER A 298 -18.13 5.88 -3.25
C SER A 298 -18.07 5.55 -4.73
N TRP A 299 -16.87 5.42 -5.28
CA TRP A 299 -16.64 5.08 -6.69
C TRP A 299 -17.18 3.69 -7.04
N VAL A 300 -17.68 3.56 -8.27
CA VAL A 300 -18.02 2.26 -8.86
C VAL A 300 -16.75 1.42 -9.09
N ASN A 301 -16.87 0.10 -8.99
CA ASN A 301 -15.85 -0.81 -9.52
C ASN A 301 -16.16 -1.05 -11.00
N PRO A 302 -15.40 -0.46 -11.95
CA PRO A 302 -15.79 -0.43 -13.35
C PRO A 302 -15.74 -1.82 -13.99
N ASP A 303 -16.66 -2.04 -14.93
CA ASP A 303 -16.60 -3.14 -15.89
C ASP A 303 -16.19 -2.60 -17.28
N LYS A 304 -16.17 -3.49 -18.29
CA LYS A 304 -15.79 -3.12 -19.66
C LYS A 304 -16.64 -1.99 -20.25
N LYS A 305 -17.88 -1.78 -19.81
CA LYS A 305 -18.76 -0.72 -20.33
C LYS A 305 -18.26 0.66 -19.91
N LEU A 306 -17.68 0.75 -18.72
CA LEU A 306 -17.10 1.99 -18.19
C LEU A 306 -15.63 2.17 -18.58
N GLY A 307 -15.03 1.23 -19.30
CA GLY A 307 -13.61 1.26 -19.69
C GLY A 307 -13.14 2.54 -20.39
N ALA A 308 -14.05 3.20 -21.12
CA ALA A 308 -13.77 4.44 -21.84
C ALA A 308 -13.92 5.72 -20.99
N LYS A 309 -14.45 5.63 -19.75
CA LYS A 309 -14.56 6.78 -18.85
C LYS A 309 -13.17 7.32 -18.55
N SER A 310 -12.96 8.57 -18.94
CA SER A 310 -11.69 9.30 -18.90
C SER A 310 -11.47 10.00 -17.56
N TRP A 311 -10.29 10.57 -17.35
CA TRP A 311 -10.00 11.43 -16.19
C TRP A 311 -11.00 12.60 -16.08
N GLU A 312 -11.44 13.13 -17.22
CA GLU A 312 -12.43 14.20 -17.28
C GLU A 312 -13.81 13.74 -16.80
N ASP A 313 -14.24 12.53 -17.18
CA ASP A 313 -15.50 11.96 -16.73
C ASP A 313 -15.48 11.72 -15.21
N TYR A 314 -14.36 11.23 -14.66
CA TYR A 314 -14.19 11.12 -13.21
C TYR A 314 -14.30 12.47 -12.50
N MET A 315 -13.74 13.55 -13.06
CA MET A 315 -13.87 14.91 -12.50
C MET A 315 -15.33 15.41 -12.56
N LYS A 316 -15.96 15.30 -13.74
CA LYS A 316 -17.30 15.83 -14.00
C LYS A 316 -18.37 15.05 -13.23
N GLU A 317 -18.37 13.73 -13.35
CA GLU A 317 -19.33 12.83 -12.72
C GLU A 317 -18.99 12.52 -11.26
N GLY A 318 -17.79 12.90 -10.78
CA GLY A 318 -17.36 12.76 -9.39
C GLY A 318 -17.46 14.06 -8.61
N PRO A 319 -16.32 14.73 -8.29
CA PRO A 319 -16.28 15.88 -7.38
C PRO A 319 -17.14 17.06 -7.83
N LEU A 320 -17.23 17.37 -9.13
CA LEU A 320 -18.06 18.49 -9.60
C LEU A 320 -19.55 18.23 -9.36
N THR A 321 -20.02 17.04 -9.77
CA THR A 321 -21.41 16.62 -9.52
C THR A 321 -21.70 16.52 -8.02
N ALA A 322 -20.75 16.02 -7.21
CA ALA A 322 -20.91 15.93 -5.77
C ALA A 322 -21.12 17.31 -5.12
N MET A 323 -20.36 18.32 -5.54
CA MET A 323 -20.56 19.71 -5.08
C MET A 323 -21.95 20.23 -5.45
N ASP A 324 -22.43 19.96 -6.68
CA ASP A 324 -23.77 20.37 -7.11
C ASP A 324 -24.89 19.68 -6.31
N VAL A 325 -24.70 18.41 -5.96
CA VAL A 325 -25.64 17.66 -5.09
C VAL A 325 -25.63 18.20 -3.67
N ILE A 326 -24.45 18.48 -3.10
CA ILE A 326 -24.31 19.04 -1.75
C ILE A 326 -25.00 20.41 -1.65
N GLU A 327 -24.81 21.28 -2.64
CA GLU A 327 -25.47 22.57 -2.69
C GLU A 327 -27.00 22.42 -2.70
N LYS A 328 -27.54 21.49 -3.48
CA LYS A 328 -28.98 21.21 -3.53
C LYS A 328 -29.55 20.67 -2.21
N VAL A 329 -28.78 19.88 -1.47
CA VAL A 329 -29.24 19.28 -0.21
C VAL A 329 -29.05 20.21 0.98
N THR A 330 -27.95 20.96 1.01
CA THR A 330 -27.57 21.76 2.18
C THR A 330 -27.83 23.25 2.03
N GLY A 331 -27.99 23.74 0.80
CA GLY A 331 -28.02 25.17 0.46
C GLY A 331 -26.63 25.83 0.42
N GLU A 332 -25.56 25.11 0.77
CA GLU A 332 -24.21 25.66 0.85
C GLU A 332 -23.52 25.60 -0.52
N MET A 333 -23.17 26.76 -1.07
CA MET A 333 -22.46 26.88 -2.36
C MET A 333 -21.02 26.38 -2.33
N LYS A 334 -20.43 26.30 -1.13
CA LYS A 334 -19.03 25.97 -0.89
C LYS A 334 -18.90 24.78 0.05
N VAL A 335 -17.83 24.02 -0.13
CA VAL A 335 -17.49 22.87 0.71
C VAL A 335 -16.03 22.94 1.15
N HIS A 336 -15.72 22.36 2.30
CA HIS A 336 -14.37 21.86 2.58
C HIS A 336 -14.17 20.59 1.76
N THR A 337 -12.96 20.36 1.27
CA THR A 337 -12.63 19.17 0.50
C THR A 337 -11.50 18.39 1.15
N ALA A 338 -11.55 17.06 1.05
CA ALA A 338 -10.43 16.19 1.39
C ALA A 338 -10.23 15.14 0.29
N GLY A 339 -9.00 14.98 -0.19
CA GLY A 339 -8.65 13.99 -1.21
C GLY A 339 -7.56 13.05 -0.74
N TYR A 340 -7.72 11.75 -0.94
CA TYR A 340 -6.73 10.73 -0.52
C TYR A 340 -6.08 10.05 -1.73
N CYS A 341 -4.74 9.96 -1.75
CA CYS A 341 -3.96 9.28 -2.78
C CYS A 341 -4.34 9.81 -4.18
N VAL A 342 -4.70 8.96 -5.14
CA VAL A 342 -5.13 9.39 -6.49
C VAL A 342 -6.42 10.25 -6.46
N GLY A 343 -7.28 10.08 -5.44
CA GLY A 343 -8.41 10.97 -5.20
C GLY A 343 -7.98 12.39 -4.82
N GLY A 344 -6.82 12.53 -4.18
CA GLY A 344 -6.15 13.82 -3.95
C GLY A 344 -5.57 14.41 -5.23
N THR A 345 -4.95 13.61 -6.10
CA THR A 345 -4.52 14.09 -7.43
C THR A 345 -5.72 14.57 -8.25
N MET A 346 -6.82 13.81 -8.28
CA MET A 346 -8.08 14.22 -8.91
C MET A 346 -8.62 15.52 -8.31
N LEU A 347 -8.65 15.65 -6.99
CA LEU A 347 -9.06 16.87 -6.31
C LEU A 347 -8.18 18.06 -6.71
N ALA A 348 -6.86 17.90 -6.76
CA ALA A 348 -5.95 18.97 -7.19
C ALA A 348 -6.22 19.42 -8.64
N THR A 349 -6.42 18.47 -9.57
CA THR A 349 -6.80 18.80 -10.95
C THR A 349 -8.15 19.52 -11.02
N THR A 350 -9.11 19.10 -10.19
CA THR A 350 -10.45 19.72 -10.09
C THR A 350 -10.35 21.16 -9.57
N LEU A 351 -9.52 21.40 -8.54
CA LEU A 351 -9.31 22.73 -7.97
C LEU A 351 -8.65 23.68 -8.98
N ALA A 352 -7.64 23.21 -9.72
CA ALA A 352 -7.01 23.99 -10.79
C ALA A 352 -8.03 24.33 -11.89
N TRP A 353 -8.84 23.35 -12.30
CA TRP A 353 -9.90 23.57 -13.29
C TRP A 353 -10.95 24.59 -12.79
N LEU A 354 -11.41 24.48 -11.54
CA LEU A 354 -12.33 25.43 -10.92
C LEU A 354 -11.74 26.85 -10.89
N ALA A 355 -10.45 26.97 -10.57
CA ALA A 355 -9.75 28.25 -10.54
C ALA A 355 -9.70 28.91 -11.94
N GLU A 356 -9.38 28.14 -12.98
CA GLU A 356 -9.38 28.61 -14.37
C GLU A 356 -10.79 29.03 -14.85
N LYS A 357 -11.81 28.25 -14.48
CA LYS A 357 -13.21 28.57 -14.76
C LYS A 357 -13.79 29.65 -13.83
N ARG A 358 -13.00 30.19 -12.89
CA ARG A 358 -13.40 31.20 -11.90
C ARG A 358 -14.61 30.78 -11.06
N ARG A 359 -14.73 29.49 -10.75
CA ARG A 359 -15.83 28.93 -9.93
C ARG A 359 -15.39 28.77 -8.48
N GLN A 360 -15.98 29.55 -7.58
CA GLN A 360 -15.65 29.50 -6.14
C GLN A 360 -16.54 28.49 -5.39
N ARG A 361 -16.21 27.20 -5.47
CA ARG A 361 -16.97 26.10 -4.84
C ARG A 361 -16.29 25.48 -3.61
N VAL A 362 -15.07 25.89 -3.30
CA VAL A 362 -14.26 25.27 -2.24
C VAL A 362 -13.77 26.32 -1.26
N THR A 363 -13.97 26.06 0.04
CA THR A 363 -13.48 26.91 1.13
C THR A 363 -12.06 26.52 1.52
N SER A 364 -11.76 25.23 1.60
CA SER A 364 -10.41 24.71 1.86
C SER A 364 -10.21 23.32 1.25
N ALA A 365 -8.94 22.93 1.09
CA ALA A 365 -8.58 21.62 0.56
C ALA A 365 -7.62 20.88 1.50
N THR A 366 -7.91 19.61 1.74
CA THR A 366 -7.06 18.70 2.51
C THR A 366 -6.56 17.60 1.59
N PHE A 367 -5.27 17.29 1.64
CA PHE A 367 -4.67 16.21 0.88
C PHE A 367 -4.06 15.19 1.83
N PHE A 368 -4.49 13.93 1.74
CA PHE A 368 -3.90 12.83 2.47
C PHE A 368 -2.99 12.06 1.52
N ALA A 369 -1.69 12.00 1.83
CA ALA A 369 -0.68 11.23 1.09
C ALA A 369 -0.92 11.26 -0.44
N ALA A 370 -1.11 12.47 -0.98
CA ALA A 370 -1.49 12.69 -2.36
C ALA A 370 -0.39 13.43 -3.10
N GLN A 371 -0.13 13.00 -4.33
CA GLN A 371 0.89 13.58 -5.18
C GLN A 371 0.25 14.52 -6.19
N VAL A 372 0.79 15.73 -6.28
CA VAL A 372 0.49 16.70 -7.35
C VAL A 372 1.72 17.01 -8.20
N ASP A 373 2.89 16.57 -7.73
CA ASP A 373 4.14 16.48 -8.46
C ASP A 373 4.69 15.05 -8.31
N PHE A 374 5.16 14.47 -9.42
CA PHE A 374 5.61 13.09 -9.50
C PHE A 374 7.12 12.94 -9.72
N THR A 375 7.90 14.02 -9.57
CA THR A 375 9.37 13.99 -9.68
C THR A 375 10.00 13.02 -8.68
N HIS A 376 9.43 12.95 -7.47
CA HIS A 376 9.88 12.06 -6.40
C HIS A 376 8.85 10.96 -6.10
N ALA A 377 8.15 10.43 -7.12
CA ALA A 377 6.99 9.54 -6.97
C ALA A 377 7.26 8.11 -6.45
N GLY A 378 8.37 7.93 -5.74
CA GLY A 378 8.67 6.67 -5.09
C GLY A 378 8.91 5.54 -6.09
N ASP A 379 8.81 4.32 -5.57
CA ASP A 379 9.29 3.13 -6.27
C ASP A 379 8.39 2.73 -7.44
N LEU A 380 7.21 3.34 -7.55
CA LEU A 380 6.34 3.20 -8.72
C LEU A 380 7.00 3.67 -10.01
N LEU A 381 7.97 4.61 -9.96
CA LEU A 381 8.73 5.04 -11.13
C LEU A 381 9.53 3.90 -11.79
N VAL A 382 9.75 2.78 -11.10
CA VAL A 382 10.37 1.57 -11.68
C VAL A 382 9.50 0.93 -12.76
N PHE A 383 8.18 1.11 -12.68
CA PHE A 383 7.20 0.55 -13.61
C PHE A 383 6.71 1.56 -14.66
N VAL A 384 7.38 2.70 -14.77
CA VAL A 384 6.95 3.84 -15.58
C VAL A 384 8.03 4.13 -16.61
N ASP A 385 7.89 3.51 -17.78
CA ASP A 385 8.54 3.92 -19.01
C ASP A 385 7.58 3.75 -20.20
N GLU A 386 7.95 4.32 -21.35
CA GLU A 386 7.08 4.32 -22.53
C GLU A 386 6.75 2.90 -23.02
N ASP A 387 7.70 1.97 -23.00
CA ASP A 387 7.50 0.61 -23.48
C ASP A 387 6.57 -0.18 -22.54
N GLN A 388 6.79 -0.04 -21.22
CA GLN A 388 5.94 -0.66 -20.19
C GLN A 388 4.51 -0.10 -20.22
N ILE A 389 4.35 1.22 -20.34
CA ILE A 389 3.03 1.86 -20.43
C ILE A 389 2.32 1.44 -21.71
N ALA A 390 3.01 1.44 -22.86
CA ALA A 390 2.41 1.02 -24.12
C ALA A 390 1.97 -0.46 -24.10
N ALA A 391 2.76 -1.35 -23.51
CA ALA A 391 2.40 -2.75 -23.32
C ALA A 391 1.17 -2.89 -22.40
N LEU A 392 1.12 -2.15 -21.29
CA LEU A 392 -0.03 -2.14 -20.39
C LEU A 392 -1.29 -1.59 -21.08
N GLU A 393 -1.17 -0.57 -21.91
CA GLU A 393 -2.26 0.00 -22.69
C GLU A 393 -2.83 -0.99 -23.71
N GLN A 394 -1.98 -1.78 -24.37
CA GLN A 394 -2.43 -2.86 -25.25
C GLN A 394 -3.22 -3.93 -24.49
N ASP A 395 -2.75 -4.31 -23.31
CA ASP A 395 -3.44 -5.25 -22.44
C ASP A 395 -4.80 -4.69 -21.98
N MET A 396 -4.83 -3.44 -21.49
CA MET A 396 -6.07 -2.79 -21.07
C MET A 396 -7.05 -2.59 -22.22
N LYS A 397 -6.56 -2.36 -23.45
CA LYS A 397 -7.40 -2.26 -24.65
C LYS A 397 -8.06 -3.59 -24.99
N ALA A 398 -7.37 -4.71 -24.76
CA ALA A 398 -7.93 -6.04 -25.00
C ALA A 398 -8.95 -6.44 -23.92
N SER A 399 -8.68 -6.11 -22.65
CA SER A 399 -9.59 -6.43 -21.53
C SER A 399 -10.72 -5.43 -21.35
N GLY A 400 -10.54 -4.17 -21.78
CA GLY A 400 -11.45 -3.02 -21.57
C GLY A 400 -11.23 -2.28 -20.24
N VAL A 401 -10.53 -2.89 -19.28
CA VAL A 401 -10.20 -2.35 -17.95
C VAL A 401 -8.88 -2.92 -17.46
N LEU A 402 -8.20 -2.25 -16.54
CA LEU A 402 -7.12 -2.88 -15.79
C LEU A 402 -7.70 -3.74 -14.66
N GLU A 403 -7.42 -5.04 -14.69
CA GLU A 403 -7.82 -5.95 -13.61
C GLU A 403 -7.08 -5.61 -12.31
N GLY A 404 -7.80 -5.62 -11.18
CA GLY A 404 -7.25 -5.22 -9.88
C GLY A 404 -6.08 -6.10 -9.41
N SER A 405 -5.99 -7.34 -9.88
CA SER A 405 -4.89 -8.26 -9.57
C SER A 405 -3.54 -7.77 -10.08
N LYS A 406 -3.50 -7.11 -11.25
CA LYS A 406 -2.25 -6.56 -11.81
C LYS A 406 -1.72 -5.42 -10.94
N MET A 407 -2.60 -4.53 -10.47
CA MET A 407 -2.24 -3.45 -9.56
C MET A 407 -1.81 -3.97 -8.18
N ALA A 408 -2.54 -4.94 -7.63
CA ALA A 408 -2.17 -5.57 -6.37
C ALA A 408 -0.79 -6.22 -6.43
N MET A 409 -0.43 -6.84 -7.57
CA MET A 409 0.89 -7.42 -7.78
C MET A 409 2.00 -6.36 -7.81
N ALA A 410 1.78 -5.24 -8.52
CA ALA A 410 2.73 -4.12 -8.53
C ALA A 410 3.00 -3.60 -7.11
N PHE A 411 1.96 -3.37 -6.31
CA PHE A 411 2.12 -2.94 -4.91
C PHE A 411 2.80 -3.98 -4.02
N ASN A 412 2.49 -5.28 -4.19
CA ASN A 412 3.15 -6.35 -3.43
C ASN A 412 4.65 -6.43 -3.75
N MET A 413 5.06 -6.19 -5.00
CA MET A 413 6.47 -6.18 -5.40
C MET A 413 7.24 -5.02 -4.75
N LEU A 414 6.62 -3.86 -4.52
CA LEU A 414 7.26 -2.73 -3.82
C LEU A 414 7.74 -3.08 -2.40
N ARG A 415 7.08 -4.02 -1.72
CA ARG A 415 7.51 -4.55 -0.42
C ARG A 415 7.45 -6.07 -0.37
N SER A 416 8.14 -6.73 -1.30
CA SER A 416 8.06 -8.19 -1.44
C SER A 416 8.44 -8.97 -0.18
N ASN A 417 9.36 -8.46 0.64
CA ASN A 417 9.71 -9.11 1.91
C ASN A 417 8.50 -9.21 2.86
N ASP A 418 7.79 -8.09 3.06
CA ASP A 418 6.69 -8.00 4.01
C ASP A 418 5.35 -8.49 3.44
N LEU A 419 5.12 -8.31 2.13
CA LEU A 419 3.83 -8.55 1.48
C LEU A 419 3.75 -9.86 0.67
N ILE A 420 4.89 -10.46 0.33
CA ILE A 420 4.95 -11.75 -0.38
C ILE A 420 5.58 -12.80 0.53
N TRP A 421 6.86 -12.66 0.85
CA TRP A 421 7.64 -13.74 1.47
C TRP A 421 7.22 -14.05 2.91
N SER A 422 6.89 -13.03 3.70
CA SER A 422 6.32 -13.22 5.04
C SER A 422 5.06 -14.10 5.02
N TYR A 423 4.15 -13.87 4.08
CA TYR A 423 2.94 -14.68 3.92
C TYR A 423 3.21 -16.04 3.27
N VAL A 424 4.16 -16.14 2.35
CA VAL A 424 4.57 -17.44 1.80
C VAL A 424 5.07 -18.36 2.92
N VAL A 425 5.95 -17.84 3.78
CA VAL A 425 6.49 -18.57 4.92
C VAL A 425 5.39 -18.90 5.93
N SER A 426 4.59 -17.91 6.35
CA SER A 426 3.53 -18.11 7.34
C SER A 426 2.42 -19.06 6.84
N ASN A 427 1.85 -18.77 5.66
CA ASN A 427 0.68 -19.47 5.16
C ASN A 427 1.06 -20.85 4.62
N TYR A 428 2.05 -20.92 3.73
CA TYR A 428 2.30 -22.13 2.95
C TYR A 428 3.36 -23.04 3.56
N LEU A 429 4.31 -22.49 4.33
CA LEU A 429 5.33 -23.31 5.01
C LEU A 429 4.95 -23.64 6.46
N LYS A 430 4.41 -22.69 7.22
CA LYS A 430 3.95 -22.93 8.60
C LYS A 430 2.49 -23.40 8.67
N GLY A 431 1.73 -23.30 7.58
CA GLY A 431 0.31 -23.69 7.57
C GLY A 431 -0.55 -22.84 8.50
N GLN A 432 -0.18 -21.57 8.69
CA GLN A 432 -0.84 -20.62 9.59
C GLN A 432 -1.79 -19.73 8.80
N GLN A 433 -3.05 -19.64 9.23
CA GLN A 433 -3.98 -18.69 8.63
C GLN A 433 -3.60 -17.25 8.99
N PRO A 434 -3.71 -16.30 8.05
CA PRO A 434 -3.46 -14.90 8.36
C PRO A 434 -4.52 -14.38 9.33
N SER A 435 -4.10 -13.53 10.28
CA SER A 435 -5.02 -12.86 11.19
C SER A 435 -5.99 -11.93 10.45
N ALA A 436 -7.18 -11.74 11.00
CA ALA A 436 -8.20 -10.81 10.48
C ALA A 436 -7.81 -9.35 10.76
N PHE A 437 -6.89 -8.82 9.95
CA PHE A 437 -6.52 -7.41 9.95
C PHE A 437 -7.36 -6.65 8.92
N ASP A 438 -8.06 -5.62 9.40
CA ASP A 438 -8.92 -4.72 8.61
C ASP A 438 -8.18 -4.05 7.45
N LEU A 439 -6.96 -3.55 7.71
CA LEU A 439 -6.11 -2.91 6.70
C LEU A 439 -5.73 -3.86 5.56
N LEU A 440 -5.40 -5.12 5.88
CA LEU A 440 -5.01 -6.11 4.89
C LEU A 440 -6.21 -6.62 4.11
N HIS A 441 -7.39 -6.70 4.75
CA HIS A 441 -8.64 -6.97 4.05
C HIS A 441 -8.93 -5.89 3.02
N TRP A 442 -8.85 -4.61 3.40
CA TRP A 442 -8.99 -3.49 2.46
C TRP A 442 -7.99 -3.57 1.30
N ASN A 443 -6.72 -3.88 1.58
CA ASN A 443 -5.69 -3.99 0.55
C ASN A 443 -6.01 -5.11 -0.45
N SER A 444 -6.58 -6.22 0.04
CA SER A 444 -6.96 -7.38 -0.78
C SER A 444 -8.25 -7.20 -1.58
N ASP A 445 -9.09 -6.22 -1.20
CA ASP A 445 -10.35 -5.87 -1.86
C ASP A 445 -10.13 -4.85 -2.98
N ALA A 446 -9.33 -5.26 -3.96
CA ALA A 446 -8.92 -4.45 -5.09
C ALA A 446 -10.11 -4.07 -6.00
N THR A 447 -9.92 -2.99 -6.75
CA THR A 447 -10.85 -2.46 -7.75
C THR A 447 -10.22 -2.53 -9.14
N ARG A 448 -11.06 -2.62 -10.18
CA ARG A 448 -10.62 -2.44 -11.56
C ARG A 448 -10.43 -0.94 -11.85
N MET A 449 -9.68 -0.62 -12.90
CA MET A 449 -9.55 0.76 -13.38
C MET A 449 -9.97 0.86 -14.83
N THR A 450 -10.63 1.96 -15.20
CA THR A 450 -11.00 2.20 -16.59
C THR A 450 -9.72 2.41 -17.42
N GLN A 451 -9.70 1.87 -18.64
CA GLN A 451 -8.55 1.97 -19.53
C GLN A 451 -8.17 3.44 -19.76
N ALA A 452 -9.15 4.27 -20.14
CA ALA A 452 -8.89 5.66 -20.52
C ALA A 452 -8.33 6.50 -19.35
N ASN A 453 -8.91 6.34 -18.16
CA ASN A 453 -8.46 7.05 -16.97
C ASN A 453 -7.07 6.60 -16.52
N HIS A 454 -6.79 5.30 -16.50
CA HIS A 454 -5.52 4.78 -15.99
C HIS A 454 -4.35 5.11 -16.93
N SER A 455 -4.54 4.96 -18.25
CA SER A 455 -3.57 5.42 -19.26
C SER A 455 -3.27 6.91 -19.11
N TYR A 456 -4.32 7.74 -19.00
CA TYR A 456 -4.15 9.19 -18.80
C TYR A 456 -3.35 9.50 -17.52
N TYR A 457 -3.66 8.81 -16.42
CA TYR A 457 -2.97 8.97 -15.14
C TYR A 457 -1.47 8.63 -15.24
N LEU A 458 -1.13 7.47 -15.81
CA LEU A 458 0.27 7.05 -15.95
C LEU A 458 1.06 8.02 -16.84
N ARG A 459 0.51 8.39 -18.01
CA ARG A 459 1.19 9.29 -18.95
C ARG A 459 1.32 10.72 -18.41
N ASN A 460 0.22 11.32 -17.96
CA ASN A 460 0.21 12.73 -17.60
C ASN A 460 0.76 13.00 -16.19
N CYS A 461 0.76 12.02 -15.29
CA CYS A 461 1.30 12.20 -13.95
C CYS A 461 2.68 11.56 -13.83
N TYR A 462 2.79 10.24 -13.95
CA TYR A 462 4.06 9.55 -13.66
C TYR A 462 5.12 9.75 -14.75
N LEU A 463 4.74 9.70 -16.03
CA LEU A 463 5.71 9.78 -17.13
C LEU A 463 6.11 11.22 -17.43
N GLU A 464 5.12 12.11 -17.63
CA GLU A 464 5.37 13.46 -18.13
C GLU A 464 5.17 14.56 -17.08
N ASN A 465 4.66 14.21 -15.89
CA ASN A 465 4.45 15.13 -14.76
C ASN A 465 3.79 16.47 -15.16
N ARG A 466 2.74 16.38 -15.99
CA ARG A 466 2.08 17.53 -16.62
C ARG A 466 1.38 18.46 -15.64
N LEU A 467 0.98 17.95 -14.47
CA LEU A 467 0.23 18.72 -13.48
C LEU A 467 1.07 19.82 -12.85
N SER A 468 2.25 19.48 -12.31
CA SER A 468 3.16 20.44 -11.68
C SER A 468 3.93 21.29 -12.70
N THR A 469 4.20 20.76 -13.90
CA THR A 469 4.81 21.53 -15.00
C THR A 469 3.85 22.51 -15.67
N GLY A 470 2.55 22.50 -15.33
CA GLY A 470 1.54 23.41 -15.88
C GLY A 470 1.20 23.14 -17.36
N THR A 471 1.34 21.90 -17.80
CA THR A 471 1.07 21.46 -19.19
C THR A 471 -0.13 20.52 -19.30
N MET A 472 -0.75 20.17 -18.17
CA MET A 472 -1.92 19.29 -18.14
C MET A 472 -3.15 20.03 -18.70
N VAL A 473 -3.81 19.42 -19.68
CA VAL A 473 -5.06 19.94 -20.26
C VAL A 473 -6.20 19.00 -19.92
N LEU A 474 -7.26 19.53 -19.31
CA LEU A 474 -8.46 18.77 -18.94
C LEU A 474 -9.71 19.57 -19.34
N ASP A 475 -10.68 18.95 -20.03
CA ASP A 475 -11.87 19.64 -20.55
C ASP A 475 -11.51 20.95 -21.28
N ASN A 476 -10.57 20.83 -22.24
CA ASN A 476 -10.01 21.94 -23.02
C ASN A 476 -9.48 23.11 -22.19
N THR A 477 -9.05 22.84 -20.95
CA THR A 477 -8.56 23.85 -20.01
C THR A 477 -7.16 23.49 -19.57
N LEU A 478 -6.20 24.36 -19.85
CA LEU A 478 -4.84 24.24 -19.32
C LEU A 478 -4.88 24.49 -17.81
N LEU A 479 -4.39 23.54 -17.03
CA LEU A 479 -4.43 23.61 -15.57
C LEU A 479 -3.20 24.32 -15.01
N ASP A 480 -3.43 25.16 -14.00
CA ASP A 480 -2.39 25.89 -13.28
C ASP A 480 -2.63 25.82 -11.76
N LEU A 481 -1.81 25.03 -11.06
CA LEU A 481 -1.88 24.89 -9.60
C LEU A 481 -1.62 26.22 -8.86
N SER A 482 -0.87 27.15 -9.47
CA SER A 482 -0.58 28.45 -8.87
C SER A 482 -1.82 29.36 -8.79
N LYS A 483 -2.91 29.01 -9.49
CA LYS A 483 -4.22 29.66 -9.39
C LYS A 483 -5.12 29.06 -8.31
N VAL A 484 -4.76 27.93 -7.73
CA VAL A 484 -5.47 27.36 -6.57
C VAL A 484 -5.11 28.20 -5.34
N LYS A 485 -6.01 29.10 -4.93
CA LYS A 485 -5.80 30.06 -3.82
C LYS A 485 -6.44 29.67 -2.49
N VAL A 486 -7.20 28.57 -2.45
CA VAL A 486 -7.81 28.09 -1.20
C VAL A 486 -6.71 27.65 -0.22
N PRO A 487 -6.93 27.77 1.10
CA PRO A 487 -6.03 27.19 2.09
C PRO A 487 -5.93 25.67 1.93
N VAL A 488 -4.70 25.15 1.99
CA VAL A 488 -4.38 23.75 1.83
C VAL A 488 -3.80 23.17 3.12
N TYR A 489 -4.32 22.02 3.55
CA TYR A 489 -3.70 21.16 4.56
C TYR A 489 -3.13 19.93 3.84
N ASN A 490 -1.80 19.82 3.76
CA ASN A 490 -1.15 18.74 3.02
C ASN A 490 -0.45 17.77 3.96
N LEU A 491 -1.02 16.59 4.12
CA LEU A 491 -0.54 15.55 5.02
C LEU A 491 0.31 14.52 4.26
N ALA A 492 1.56 14.39 4.66
CA ALA A 492 2.44 13.29 4.27
C ALA A 492 2.62 12.28 5.42
N THR A 493 3.11 11.08 5.11
CA THR A 493 3.53 10.11 6.13
C THR A 493 5.02 9.79 5.97
N ARG A 494 5.72 9.64 7.11
CA ARG A 494 7.19 9.58 7.16
C ARG A 494 7.78 8.35 6.50
N GLU A 495 7.08 7.22 6.57
CA GLU A 495 7.51 5.93 6.02
C GLU A 495 6.65 5.54 4.80
N ASP A 496 6.13 6.54 4.08
CA ASP A 496 5.40 6.34 2.83
C ASP A 496 6.35 6.05 1.66
N HIS A 497 6.09 4.96 0.94
CA HIS A 497 6.80 4.62 -0.30
C HIS A 497 5.90 4.74 -1.55
N ILE A 498 4.60 4.95 -1.33
CA ILE A 498 3.60 5.11 -2.41
C ILE A 498 3.50 6.59 -2.79
N ALA A 499 3.36 7.45 -1.79
CA ALA A 499 3.40 8.90 -1.93
C ALA A 499 4.46 9.46 -0.96
N PRO A 500 5.75 9.39 -1.33
CA PRO A 500 6.84 9.76 -0.43
C PRO A 500 6.69 11.19 0.09
N ALA A 501 7.06 11.40 1.35
CA ALA A 501 7.00 12.71 1.99
C ALA A 501 7.71 13.81 1.17
N GLU A 502 8.82 13.46 0.48
CA GLU A 502 9.55 14.38 -0.39
C GLU A 502 8.69 14.84 -1.58
N SER A 503 7.95 13.94 -2.23
CA SER A 503 7.03 14.30 -3.32
C SER A 503 5.89 15.19 -2.80
N VAL A 504 5.32 14.87 -1.64
CA VAL A 504 4.21 15.65 -1.06
C VAL A 504 4.68 17.05 -0.65
N LEU A 505 5.87 17.17 -0.04
CA LEU A 505 6.46 18.45 0.34
C LEU A 505 6.81 19.29 -0.89
N TYR A 506 7.45 18.69 -1.90
CA TYR A 506 7.78 19.38 -3.14
C TYR A 506 6.51 19.82 -3.89
N GLY A 507 5.52 18.94 -4.01
CA GLY A 507 4.21 19.22 -4.59
C GLY A 507 3.45 20.36 -3.90
N SER A 508 3.64 20.53 -2.58
CA SER A 508 3.04 21.64 -1.81
C SER A 508 3.43 23.02 -2.32
N GLN A 509 4.58 23.14 -3.00
CA GLN A 509 5.12 24.42 -3.45
C GLN A 509 4.43 24.96 -4.71
N PHE A 510 3.66 24.12 -5.42
CA PHE A 510 2.97 24.50 -6.65
C PHE A 510 1.61 25.16 -6.42
N PHE A 511 1.04 25.03 -5.23
CA PHE A 511 -0.21 25.69 -4.90
C PHE A 511 -0.02 27.19 -4.68
N GLY A 512 -0.98 27.97 -5.19
CA GLY A 512 -0.94 29.43 -5.08
C GLY A 512 -1.42 30.03 -3.77
N GLY A 513 -2.12 29.25 -2.94
CA GLY A 513 -2.68 29.63 -1.64
C GLY A 513 -1.76 29.25 -0.47
N PRO A 514 -2.15 29.56 0.77
CA PRO A 514 -1.39 29.14 1.94
C PRO A 514 -1.47 27.62 2.11
N VAL A 515 -0.33 26.98 2.38
CA VAL A 515 -0.22 25.53 2.58
C VAL A 515 0.35 25.23 3.96
N LYS A 516 -0.38 24.47 4.76
CA LYS A 516 0.10 23.86 6.00
C LYS A 516 0.53 22.43 5.69
N TYR A 517 1.84 22.19 5.64
CA TYR A 517 2.39 20.85 5.47
C TYR A 517 2.55 20.16 6.83
N VAL A 518 2.06 18.93 6.93
CA VAL A 518 2.11 18.13 8.16
C VAL A 518 2.67 16.76 7.83
N LEU A 519 3.65 16.31 8.62
CA LEU A 519 4.24 14.98 8.46
C LEU A 519 3.78 14.09 9.60
N SER A 520 3.03 13.03 9.32
CA SER A 520 2.68 12.02 10.33
C SER A 520 3.69 10.88 10.38
N GLY A 521 3.85 10.25 11.55
CA GLY A 521 4.60 9.01 11.69
C GLY A 521 3.96 7.83 10.94
N SER A 522 4.70 6.72 10.84
CA SER A 522 4.29 5.50 10.12
C SER A 522 4.17 5.67 8.59
N GLY A 523 3.61 4.66 7.93
CA GLY A 523 3.48 4.59 6.47
C GLY A 523 2.11 4.98 5.92
N HIS A 524 1.94 4.81 4.60
CA HIS A 524 0.85 5.36 3.78
C HIS A 524 -0.55 5.34 4.39
N ILE A 525 -0.94 4.24 5.03
CA ILE A 525 -2.27 4.09 5.63
C ILE A 525 -2.24 4.40 7.12
N ALA A 526 -1.31 3.79 7.86
CA ALA A 526 -1.28 3.91 9.33
C ALA A 526 -0.98 5.33 9.83
N GLY A 527 -0.26 6.14 9.03
CA GLY A 527 -0.04 7.56 9.35
C GLY A 527 -1.26 8.44 9.05
N VAL A 528 -2.03 8.12 8.02
CA VAL A 528 -3.29 8.84 7.69
C VAL A 528 -4.40 8.43 8.65
N VAL A 529 -4.65 7.13 8.76
CA VAL A 529 -5.68 6.53 9.62
C VAL A 529 -5.10 6.32 11.02
N ASN A 530 -4.88 7.43 11.74
CA ASN A 530 -4.38 7.44 13.10
C ASN A 530 -5.40 8.05 14.07
N PRO A 531 -6.34 7.26 14.63
CA PRO A 531 -7.36 7.78 15.53
C PRO A 531 -6.75 8.37 16.81
N PRO A 532 -7.20 9.55 17.28
CA PRO A 532 -6.70 10.18 18.50
C PRO A 532 -6.76 9.27 19.73
N ALA A 533 -7.84 8.50 19.87
CA ALA A 533 -8.03 7.57 20.98
C ALA A 533 -6.95 6.47 21.07
N SER A 534 -6.25 6.18 19.96
CA SER A 534 -5.20 5.17 19.94
C SER A 534 -3.93 5.61 20.68
N ASN A 535 -3.71 6.92 20.87
CA ASN A 535 -2.51 7.51 21.46
C ASN A 535 -1.20 6.97 20.86
N LYS A 536 -1.22 6.64 19.55
CA LYS A 536 -0.07 6.14 18.81
C LYS A 536 0.55 7.21 17.93
N TYR A 537 1.84 7.01 17.65
CA TYR A 537 2.65 7.85 16.79
C TYR A 537 2.73 9.31 17.25
N GLN A 538 3.19 10.14 16.34
CA GLN A 538 3.44 11.55 16.48
C GLN A 538 3.27 12.18 15.09
N TYR A 539 3.18 13.51 15.06
CA TYR A 539 3.25 14.28 13.82
C TYR A 539 4.17 15.48 14.01
N TRP A 540 4.63 16.03 12.91
CA TRP A 540 5.49 17.20 12.89
C TRP A 540 4.86 18.32 12.08
N THR A 541 5.13 19.56 12.49
CA THR A 541 4.71 20.78 11.78
C THR A 541 5.88 21.75 11.66
N ASN A 542 5.98 22.43 10.53
CA ASN A 542 6.93 23.52 10.27
C ASN A 542 6.42 24.36 9.10
N ASP A 543 6.43 25.67 9.27
CA ASP A 543 5.91 26.62 8.29
C ASP A 543 6.86 26.80 7.09
N ASN A 544 8.14 26.46 7.23
CA ASN A 544 9.12 26.60 6.14
C ASN A 544 9.04 25.43 5.16
N ILE A 545 8.18 25.53 4.15
CA ILE A 545 7.94 24.46 3.15
C ILE A 545 8.61 24.70 1.78
N LYS A 546 9.27 25.85 1.57
CA LYS A 546 9.77 26.25 0.24
C LYS A 546 11.25 25.97 0.09
N ASN A 547 11.65 25.41 -1.06
CA ASN A 547 13.05 25.16 -1.41
C ASN A 547 13.83 24.38 -0.34
N VAL A 548 13.17 23.43 0.33
CA VAL A 548 13.77 22.57 1.35
C VAL A 548 13.43 21.12 1.08
N SER A 549 14.39 20.24 1.34
CA SER A 549 14.15 18.79 1.44
C SER A 549 13.39 18.45 2.72
N VAL A 550 12.78 17.26 2.79
CA VAL A 550 12.15 16.79 4.05
C VAL A 550 13.19 16.72 5.17
N ALA A 551 14.42 16.32 4.88
CA ALA A 551 15.48 16.24 5.88
C ALA A 551 15.83 17.62 6.47
N GLU A 552 15.80 18.68 5.66
CA GLU A 552 16.02 20.05 6.12
C GLU A 552 14.80 20.61 6.83
N TRP A 553 13.60 20.38 6.30
CA TRP A 553 12.33 20.73 6.91
C TRP A 553 12.22 20.18 8.34
N MET A 554 12.64 18.93 8.53
CA MET A 554 12.63 18.26 9.83
C MET A 554 13.54 18.91 10.89
N LYS A 555 14.61 19.63 10.50
CA LYS A 555 15.53 20.28 11.46
C LYS A 555 14.85 21.40 12.24
N GLY A 556 13.85 22.05 11.64
CA GLY A 556 13.06 23.12 12.26
C GLY A 556 11.66 22.68 12.70
N ALA A 557 11.32 21.40 12.56
CA ALA A 557 9.98 20.92 12.82
C ALA A 557 9.69 20.68 14.30
N VAL A 558 8.50 21.07 14.71
CA VAL A 558 7.98 20.81 16.06
C VAL A 558 7.30 19.46 16.06
N GLU A 559 7.73 18.57 16.94
CA GLU A 559 7.09 17.27 17.16
C GLU A 559 5.91 17.41 18.12
N HIS A 560 4.77 16.83 17.73
CA HIS A 560 3.55 16.76 18.51
C HIS A 560 3.17 15.29 18.73
N LYS A 561 2.90 14.94 19.99
CA LYS A 561 2.54 13.56 20.35
C LYS A 561 1.12 13.23 19.90
N GLY A 562 0.92 12.01 19.37
CA GLY A 562 -0.39 11.47 19.04
C GLY A 562 -0.82 11.75 17.60
N SER A 563 -2.14 11.81 17.39
CA SER A 563 -2.76 11.97 16.08
C SER A 563 -2.72 13.41 15.59
N TRP A 564 -2.58 13.59 14.27
CA TRP A 564 -2.73 14.87 13.58
C TRP A 564 -4.21 15.28 13.38
N TRP A 565 -5.18 14.37 13.57
CA TRP A 565 -6.60 14.67 13.34
C TRP A 565 -7.09 15.89 14.13
N PRO A 566 -6.76 16.07 15.43
CA PRO A 566 -7.18 17.25 16.20
C PRO A 566 -6.57 18.55 15.65
N ASP A 567 -5.30 18.53 15.22
CA ASP A 567 -4.65 19.68 14.57
C ASP A 567 -5.35 20.07 13.27
N TRP A 568 -5.79 19.09 12.48
CA TRP A 568 -6.59 19.33 11.28
C TRP A 568 -7.98 19.92 11.60
N ARG A 569 -8.67 19.43 12.63
CA ARG A 569 -9.99 19.95 13.03
C ARG A 569 -9.90 21.39 13.56
N GLU A 570 -8.85 21.71 14.30
CA GLU A 570 -8.55 23.08 14.74
C GLU A 570 -8.28 23.99 13.55
N TRP A 571 -7.44 23.55 12.60
CA TRP A 571 -7.19 24.28 11.35
C TRP A 571 -8.48 24.53 10.57
N LEU A 572 -9.34 23.52 10.43
CA LEU A 572 -10.62 23.65 9.73
C LEU A 572 -11.53 24.69 10.41
N GLY A 573 -11.64 24.62 11.74
CA GLY A 573 -12.45 25.56 12.53
C GLY A 573 -11.92 26.99 12.50
N GLY A 574 -10.61 27.19 12.33
CA GLY A 574 -10.03 28.52 12.17
C GLY A 574 -10.35 29.19 10.83
N LEU A 575 -10.76 28.43 9.81
CA LEU A 575 -11.08 28.96 8.48
C LEU A 575 -12.54 29.38 8.33
N ASP A 576 -13.47 28.58 8.86
CA ASP A 576 -14.90 28.83 8.81
C ASP A 576 -15.60 28.25 10.05
N PRO A 577 -15.65 29.00 11.17
CA PRO A 577 -16.14 28.52 12.46
C PRO A 577 -17.67 28.53 12.59
N GLU A 578 -18.42 29.03 11.60
CA GLU A 578 -19.88 29.17 11.71
C GLU A 578 -20.55 27.80 11.86
N GLU A 579 -21.48 27.68 12.81
CA GLU A 579 -22.24 26.46 13.07
C GLU A 579 -23.73 26.65 12.78
N VAL A 580 -24.37 25.58 12.31
CA VAL A 580 -25.81 25.49 12.04
C VAL A 580 -26.38 24.26 12.75
N PRO A 581 -27.72 24.18 12.95
CA PRO A 581 -28.35 22.95 13.42
C PRO A 581 -27.99 21.75 12.53
N ALA A 582 -27.87 20.58 13.13
CA ALA A 582 -27.57 19.34 12.43
C ALA A 582 -28.56 19.07 11.28
N ARG A 583 -28.01 18.64 10.13
CA ARG A 583 -28.77 18.43 8.90
C ARG A 583 -29.38 17.03 8.86
N SER A 584 -30.62 16.93 8.36
CA SER A 584 -31.17 15.63 7.97
C SER A 584 -30.38 15.04 6.79
N VAL A 585 -30.41 13.71 6.68
CA VAL A 585 -29.78 13.00 5.57
C VAL A 585 -30.70 13.04 4.35
N GLY A 586 -30.19 13.55 3.23
CA GLY A 586 -30.94 13.80 2.01
C GLY A 586 -31.87 15.01 2.11
N SER A 587 -32.69 15.20 1.08
CA SER A 587 -33.75 16.21 1.03
C SER A 587 -34.97 15.64 0.29
N GLU A 588 -36.08 16.39 0.23
CA GLU A 588 -37.24 15.98 -0.57
C GLU A 588 -36.89 15.83 -2.06
N ALA A 589 -36.03 16.72 -2.59
CA ALA A 589 -35.57 16.67 -3.97
C ALA A 589 -34.56 15.55 -4.24
N LEU A 590 -33.84 15.11 -3.20
CA LEU A 590 -32.82 14.07 -3.24
C LEU A 590 -33.05 13.10 -2.08
N PRO A 591 -34.11 12.28 -2.16
CA PRO A 591 -34.46 11.36 -1.09
C PRO A 591 -33.37 10.27 -0.99
N PRO A 592 -33.10 9.76 0.22
CA PRO A 592 -32.16 8.66 0.38
C PRO A 592 -32.52 7.43 -0.47
N ILE A 593 -31.53 6.87 -1.15
CA ILE A 593 -31.65 5.72 -2.06
C ILE A 593 -31.53 4.40 -1.28
N GLU A 594 -30.45 4.27 -0.49
CA GLU A 594 -30.15 3.10 0.34
C GLU A 594 -29.23 3.48 1.50
N ASP A 595 -29.10 2.60 2.50
CA ASP A 595 -28.20 2.82 3.63
C ASP A 595 -26.72 2.74 3.22
N ALA A 596 -25.89 3.55 3.88
CA ALA A 596 -24.44 3.40 3.80
C ALA A 596 -24.02 1.97 4.20
N PRO A 597 -22.96 1.40 3.59
CA PRO A 597 -21.98 2.05 2.74
C PRO A 597 -22.34 2.01 1.23
N GLY A 598 -23.59 1.70 0.88
CA GLY A 598 -24.07 1.62 -0.50
C GLY A 598 -23.73 0.31 -1.24
N SER A 599 -24.23 0.18 -2.45
CA SER A 599 -24.11 -1.01 -3.30
C SER A 599 -22.81 -1.04 -4.10
N TYR A 600 -22.26 0.12 -4.51
CA TYR A 600 -21.04 0.17 -5.33
C TYR A 600 -19.82 -0.39 -4.61
N VAL A 601 -19.65 -0.07 -3.33
CA VAL A 601 -18.51 -0.56 -2.53
C VAL A 601 -18.54 -2.08 -2.32
N ARG A 602 -19.71 -2.72 -2.43
CA ARG A 602 -19.87 -4.17 -2.22
C ARG A 602 -19.50 -4.98 -3.46
N VAL A 603 -19.32 -4.35 -4.61
CA VAL A 603 -18.92 -5.00 -5.87
C VAL A 603 -17.47 -5.50 -5.76
N ARG A 604 -17.25 -6.79 -6.06
CA ARG A 604 -15.92 -7.40 -6.11
C ARG A 604 -15.33 -7.34 -7.52
N ALA A 605 -14.01 -7.16 -7.61
CA ALA A 605 -13.25 -7.23 -8.86
C ALA A 605 -13.10 -8.67 -9.37
#